data_AF-A0A383D755-F1
#
_entry.id   AF-A0A383D755-F1
#
_cell.length_a   1.000
_cell.length_b   1.000
_cell.length_c   1.000
_cell.angle_alpha   90.00
_cell.angle_beta   90.00
_cell.angle_gamma   90.00
#
_symmetry.space_group_name_H-M   'P 1'
#
loop_
_entity.id
_entity.type
_entity.pdbx_description
1 polymer ?
#
loop_
_entity_poly.entity_id
_entity_poly.type
_entity_poly.pdbx_seq_one_letter_code
_entity_poly.pdbx_strand_id
1 'polypeptide(L)'
;LGIPLDASQQFIVVITALLASIGAAGIPSAGLVMLFIVTDAVGLQSDAVALWVGSMLAIDRPLDMFRTMVNISSDSVGAAVIAKSEGEDLY
;
A
#
# COMPACT_ATOMS: atom_id res chain seq x y z
N LEU A 1 8.33 -17.03 -7.25
CA LEU A 1 8.73 -16.73 -8.64
C LEU A 1 10.24 -16.54 -8.80
N GLY A 2 10.99 -16.19 -7.74
CA GLY A 2 12.47 -16.17 -7.80
C GLY A 2 13.03 -15.13 -8.77
N ILE A 3 12.24 -14.11 -9.12
CA ILE A 3 12.61 -13.08 -10.09
C ILE A 3 13.51 -12.08 -9.36
N PRO A 4 14.77 -11.88 -9.79
CA PRO A 4 15.64 -10.89 -9.19
C PRO A 4 15.07 -9.48 -9.46
N LEU A 5 15.05 -8.65 -8.42
CA LEU A 5 14.70 -7.23 -8.51
C LEU A 5 15.96 -6.40 -8.29
N ASP A 6 16.39 -5.67 -9.32
CA ASP A 6 17.50 -4.74 -9.18
C ASP A 6 17.10 -3.50 -8.34
N ALA A 7 18.09 -2.68 -7.99
CA ALA A 7 17.85 -1.50 -7.15
C ALA A 7 16.92 -0.47 -7.81
N SER A 8 16.98 -0.34 -9.15
CA SER A 8 16.08 0.55 -9.89
C SER A 8 14.62 0.07 -9.82
N GLN A 9 14.37 -1.22 -9.97
CA GLN A 9 13.04 -1.81 -9.87
C GLN A 9 12.47 -1.65 -8.46
N GLN A 10 13.29 -1.84 -7.41
CA GLN A 10 12.86 -1.60 -6.03
C GLN A 10 12.48 -0.14 -5.80
N PHE A 11 13.25 0.80 -6.36
CA PHE A 11 12.92 2.22 -6.30
C PHE A 11 11.60 2.53 -7.02
N ILE A 12 11.39 1.97 -8.22
CA ILE A 12 10.13 2.11 -8.97
C ILE A 12 8.95 1.55 -8.17
N VAL A 13 9.11 0.40 -7.49
CA VAL A 13 8.08 -0.18 -6.62
C VAL A 13 7.66 0.80 -5.53
N VAL A 14 8.62 1.39 -4.82
CA VAL A 14 8.35 2.32 -3.71
C VAL A 14 7.62 3.57 -4.22
N ILE A 15 8.11 4.19 -5.29
CA ILE A 15 7.50 5.40 -5.85
C ILE A 15 6.10 5.12 -6.41
N THR A 16 5.94 4.03 -7.16
CA THR A 16 4.64 3.65 -7.72
C THR A 16 3.64 3.35 -6.62
N ALA A 17 4.04 2.59 -5.59
CA ALA A 17 3.18 2.28 -4.45
C ALA A 17 2.77 3.55 -3.69
N LEU A 18 3.70 4.49 -3.49
CA LEU A 18 3.41 5.77 -2.85
C LEU A 18 2.37 6.56 -3.66
N LEU A 19 2.61 6.76 -4.96
CA LEU A 19 1.71 7.53 -5.82
C LEU A 19 0.32 6.88 -5.94
N ALA A 20 0.29 5.57 -6.11
CA ALA A 20 -0.98 4.85 -6.25
C ALA A 20 -1.79 4.83 -4.93
N SER A 21 -1.12 4.91 -3.76
CA SER A 21 -1.81 4.95 -2.47
C SER A 21 -2.70 6.19 -2.30
N ILE A 22 -2.31 7.31 -2.90
CA ILE A 22 -3.08 8.56 -2.90
C ILE A 22 -4.39 8.39 -3.70
N GLY A 23 -4.36 7.65 -4.80
CA GLY A 23 -5.52 7.43 -5.68
C GLY A 23 -6.48 6.33 -5.22
N ALA A 24 -6.13 5.55 -4.20
CA ALA A 24 -6.84 4.32 -3.85
C ALA A 24 -8.00 4.48 -2.85
N ALA A 25 -8.28 5.70 -2.36
CA ALA A 25 -9.24 5.96 -1.29
C ALA A 25 -10.69 5.48 -1.56
N GLY A 26 -11.08 5.28 -2.83
CA GLY A 26 -12.43 4.89 -3.23
C GLY A 26 -12.61 3.44 -3.67
N ILE A 27 -11.56 2.61 -3.65
CA ILE A 27 -11.58 1.28 -4.29
C ILE A 27 -11.86 0.18 -3.24
N PRO A 28 -12.96 -0.61 -3.37
CA PRO A 28 -13.15 -1.80 -2.54
C PRO A 28 -12.01 -2.80 -2.76
N SER A 29 -11.42 -3.33 -1.68
CA SER A 29 -10.25 -4.22 -1.76
C SER A 29 -9.03 -3.56 -2.46
N ALA A 30 -8.77 -2.28 -2.14
CA ALA A 30 -7.68 -1.49 -2.71
C ALA A 30 -6.30 -2.17 -2.69
N GLY A 31 -6.06 -3.13 -1.78
CA GLY A 31 -4.76 -3.82 -1.67
C GLY A 31 -4.40 -4.63 -2.91
N LEU A 32 -5.38 -5.36 -3.46
CA LEU A 32 -5.16 -6.18 -4.66
C LEU A 32 -4.95 -5.34 -5.92
N VAL A 33 -5.72 -4.26 -6.06
CA VAL A 33 -5.58 -3.34 -7.20
C VAL A 33 -4.20 -2.68 -7.18
N MET A 34 -3.74 -2.26 -6.00
CA MET A 34 -2.40 -1.70 -5.80
C MET A 34 -1.29 -2.69 -6.18
N LEU A 35 -1.44 -3.97 -5.84
CA LEU A 35 -0.47 -5.00 -6.21
C LEU A 35 -0.35 -5.15 -7.72
N PHE A 36 -1.47 -5.17 -8.45
CA PHE A 36 -1.44 -5.21 -9.92
C PHE A 36 -0.71 -4.00 -10.52
N ILE A 37 -1.00 -2.80 -10.04
CA ILE A 37 -0.35 -1.56 -10.51
C ILE A 37 1.17 -1.62 -10.28
N VAL A 38 1.60 -2.08 -9.10
CA VAL A 38 3.02 -2.15 -8.75
C VAL A 38 3.75 -3.22 -9.57
N THR A 39 3.16 -4.39 -9.75
CA THR A 39 3.77 -5.45 -10.58
C THR A 39 3.86 -5.03 -12.04
N ASP A 40 2.85 -4.33 -12.55
CA ASP A 40 2.82 -3.79 -13.90
C ASP A 40 3.94 -2.75 -14.12
N ALA A 41 4.16 -1.85 -13.16
CA ALA A 41 5.18 -0.81 -13.23
C ALA A 41 6.63 -1.32 -13.32
N VAL A 42 6.89 -2.55 -12.86
CA VAL A 42 8.21 -3.21 -13.01
C VAL A 42 8.26 -4.25 -14.13
N GLY A 43 7.21 -4.32 -14.96
CA GLY A 43 7.13 -5.23 -16.12
C GLY A 43 6.77 -6.68 -15.77
N LEU A 44 6.22 -6.93 -14.58
CA LEU A 44 5.81 -8.26 -14.13
C LEU A 44 4.33 -8.52 -14.45
N GLN A 45 4.04 -8.84 -15.73
CA GLN A 45 2.66 -9.00 -16.25
C GLN A 45 2.31 -10.43 -16.70
N SER A 46 3.04 -11.46 -16.23
CA SER A 46 2.79 -12.83 -16.69
C SER A 46 1.55 -13.45 -16.04
N ASP A 47 0.95 -14.45 -16.71
CA ASP A 47 -0.16 -15.24 -16.15
C ASP A 47 0.17 -15.82 -14.76
N ALA A 48 1.43 -16.19 -14.54
CA ALA A 48 1.91 -16.67 -13.25
C ALA A 48 1.88 -15.58 -12.16
N VAL A 49 2.19 -14.33 -12.50
CA VAL A 49 2.07 -13.19 -11.58
C VAL A 49 0.61 -12.90 -11.30
N ALA A 50 -0.25 -12.90 -12.31
CA ALA A 50 -1.69 -12.68 -12.14
C ALA A 50 -2.33 -13.74 -11.23
N LEU A 51 -1.95 -15.02 -11.39
CA LEU A 51 -2.40 -16.10 -10.53
C LEU A 51 -1.89 -15.92 -9.08
N TRP A 52 -0.63 -15.51 -8.92
CA TRP A 52 -0.04 -15.26 -7.60
C TRP A 52 -0.72 -14.08 -6.89
N VAL A 53 -0.92 -12.94 -7.56
CA VAL A 53 -1.66 -11.79 -7.00
C VAL A 53 -3.11 -12.20 -6.69
N GLY A 54 -3.76 -12.95 -7.58
CA GLY A 54 -5.11 -13.47 -7.35
C GLY A 54 -5.21 -14.38 -6.12
N SER A 55 -4.16 -15.16 -5.82
CA SER A 55 -4.13 -15.99 -4.61
C SER A 55 -4.14 -15.18 -3.30
N MET A 56 -3.72 -13.91 -3.34
CA MET A 56 -3.76 -13.03 -2.16
C MET A 56 -5.20 -12.68 -1.75
N LEU A 57 -6.20 -12.84 -2.62
CA LEU A 57 -7.61 -12.68 -2.26
C LEU A 57 -8.02 -13.55 -1.06
N ALA A 58 -7.39 -14.73 -0.90
CA ALA A 58 -7.65 -15.63 0.21
C ALA A 58 -7.27 -15.03 1.58
N ILE A 59 -6.32 -14.09 1.61
CA ILE A 59 -5.80 -13.44 2.82
C ILE A 59 -6.04 -11.93 2.84
N ASP A 60 -6.70 -11.38 1.83
CA ASP A 60 -6.92 -9.94 1.70
C ASP A 60 -7.70 -9.38 2.89
N ARG A 61 -8.72 -10.09 3.37
CA ARG A 61 -9.56 -9.64 4.49
C ARG A 61 -8.80 -9.35 5.80
N PRO A 62 -8.03 -10.27 6.38
CA PRO A 62 -7.26 -9.96 7.58
C PRO A 62 -6.20 -8.89 7.31
N LEU A 63 -5.56 -8.89 6.13
CA LEU A 63 -4.56 -7.87 5.78
C LEU A 63 -5.16 -6.47 5.67
N ASP A 64 -6.36 -6.34 5.11
CA ASP A 64 -7.08 -5.09 4.98
C ASP A 64 -7.47 -4.49 6.34
N MET A 65 -7.88 -5.36 7.28
CA MET A 65 -8.13 -4.94 8.67
C MET A 65 -6.87 -4.38 9.34
N PHE A 66 -5.73 -5.05 9.18
CA PHE A 66 -4.45 -4.56 9.72
C PHE A 66 -4.04 -3.23 9.09
N ARG A 67 -4.20 -3.09 7.77
CA ARG A 67 -3.91 -1.85 7.06
C ARG A 67 -4.77 -0.70 7.57
N THR A 68 -6.07 -0.94 7.76
CA THR A 68 -6.98 0.07 8.32
C THR A 68 -6.56 0.49 9.72
N MET A 69 -6.17 -0.47 10.58
CA MET A 69 -5.69 -0.19 11.94
C MET A 69 -4.42 0.67 11.94
N VAL A 70 -3.45 0.35 11.09
CA VAL A 70 -2.20 1.13 10.98
C VAL A 70 -2.48 2.54 10.48
N ASN A 71 -3.35 2.70 9.47
CA ASN A 71 -3.69 4.01 8.91
C ASN A 71 -4.37 4.92 9.95
N ILE A 72 -5.36 4.41 10.69
CA ILE A 72 -6.03 5.20 11.74
C ILE A 72 -5.02 5.56 12.86
N SER A 73 -4.11 4.64 13.19
CA SER A 73 -3.08 4.90 14.20
C SER A 73 -2.11 6.00 13.74
N SER A 74 -1.68 5.98 12.47
CA SER A 74 -0.80 7.02 11.94
C SER A 74 -1.48 8.38 11.85
N ASP A 75 -2.76 8.44 11.49
CA ASP A 75 -3.52 9.68 11.44
C ASP A 75 -3.68 10.30 12.83
N SER A 76 -3.92 9.45 13.84
CA SER A 76 -4.00 9.89 15.24
C SER A 76 -2.67 10.46 15.75
N VAL A 77 -1.54 9.79 15.41
CA VAL A 77 -0.20 10.30 15.73
C VAL A 77 0.09 11.60 14.99
N GLY A 78 -0.26 11.69 13.70
CA GLY A 78 -0.11 12.91 12.90
C GLY A 78 -0.87 14.09 13.49
N ALA A 79 -2.14 13.88 13.88
CA ALA A 79 -2.95 14.88 14.54
C ALA A 79 -2.32 15.35 15.87
N ALA A 80 -1.83 14.43 16.70
CA ALA A 80 -1.17 14.78 17.95
C ALA A 80 0.13 15.57 17.75
N VAL A 81 0.92 15.23 16.72
CA VAL A 81 2.15 15.96 16.35
C VAL A 81 1.81 17.38 15.89
N ILE A 82 0.79 17.54 15.05
CA ILE A 82 0.33 18.85 14.56
C ILE A 82 -0.21 19.70 15.70
N ALA A 83 -1.07 19.15 16.55
CA ALA A 83 -1.61 19.84 17.72
C ALA A 83 -0.48 20.37 18.63
N LYS A 84 0.55 19.55 18.85
CA LYS A 84 1.72 19.97 19.63
C LYS A 84 2.53 21.07 18.93
N SER A 85 2.69 21.01 17.61
CA SER A 85 3.44 22.04 16.86
C SER A 85 2.70 23.37 16.78
N GLU A 86 1.37 23.34 16.73
CA GLU A 86 0.51 24.54 16.68
C GLU A 86 0.20 25.12 18.08
N GLY A 87 0.69 24.46 19.15
CA GLY A 87 0.50 24.93 20.53
C GLY A 87 -0.91 24.73 21.06
N GLU A 88 -1.66 23.75 20.53
CA GLU A 88 -2.97 23.38 21.06
C GLU A 88 -2.81 22.71 22.44
N ASP A 89 -3.56 23.19 23.43
CA ASP A 89 -3.71 22.50 24.72
C ASP A 89 -4.70 21.35 24.53
N LEU A 90 -4.16 20.16 24.32
CA LEU A 90 -4.91 18.92 24.43
C LEU A 90 -5.23 18.71 25.91
N TYR A 91 -6.52 18.53 26.19
CA TYR A 91 -7.17 18.43 27.51
C TYR A 91 -6.35 17.80 28.64
#